data_AF-A0A4R2PS75-F1
#
_entry.id   AF-A0A4R2PS75-F1
#
_cell.length_a   1.000
_cell.length_b   1.000
_cell.length_c   1.000
_cell.angle_alpha   90.00
_cell.angle_beta   90.00
_cell.angle_gamma   90.00
#
_symmetry.space_group_name_H-M   'P 1'
#
loop_
_entity.id
_entity.type
_entity.pdbx_description
1 polymer ?
#
loop_
_entity_poly.entity_id
_entity_poly.type
_entity_poly.pdbx_seq_one_letter_code
_entity_poly.pdbx_strand_id
1 'polypeptide(L)'
;MSDADLVEEIAQRADKAGIGTEIRETKYVDDIIKTQYILMPAGAEPRRIPISSQDQAKEILSIEFERFTFLGDYDAIADLKRGEIEAALTTRDAFGGISMIERRLGFSSGVEGALEDDENQGLSLQAESSSGIKLEISAGSESLRVFSSRAGGRAPLSLKIFLNEPQSYSSALSALEVISNSLFFQIDLERDVTLSLRKSFRRRRGLRRKGFSSKEAAALQFPSFEYDTAPISLYWYAKSARGMPLLQFLAYYQVAEYYFPNFAKLEAIRGVRKILKHPNFRVDRESDLTKLVSTIAGSGRVGGSEREQIRATVSEVITLDDVLRYFEENADVAEIVSKKQKGITDKTINLGRKGHDHRPDVAELLYDIRCRIVHTKNDVDNIRSEMLLPFSKAEEELWAYVDLMQFVAQNALIRSSSVMRSF
;
A
#
# COMPACT_ATOMS: atom_id res chain seq x y z
N MET A 1 -26.98 -17.89 -33.70
CA MET A 1 -25.55 -17.87 -34.07
C MET A 1 -24.89 -19.06 -33.42
N SER A 2 -24.11 -19.81 -34.19
CA SER A 2 -23.28 -20.89 -33.68
C SER A 2 -22.10 -20.33 -32.86
N ASP A 3 -21.44 -21.16 -32.05
CA ASP A 3 -20.19 -20.81 -31.36
C ASP A 3 -19.13 -20.25 -32.32
N ALA A 4 -19.04 -20.85 -33.52
CA ALA A 4 -18.07 -20.46 -34.53
C ALA A 4 -18.34 -19.05 -35.06
N ASP A 5 -19.62 -18.67 -35.25
CA ASP A 5 -20.00 -17.37 -35.80
C ASP A 5 -19.59 -16.22 -34.87
N LEU A 6 -19.80 -16.37 -33.56
CA LEU A 6 -19.47 -15.34 -32.56
C LEU A 6 -17.97 -15.13 -32.45
N VAL A 7 -17.21 -16.21 -32.51
CA VAL A 7 -15.75 -16.17 -32.41
C VAL A 7 -15.13 -15.57 -33.67
N GLU A 8 -15.69 -15.87 -34.84
CA GLU A 8 -15.28 -15.25 -36.10
C GLU A 8 -15.56 -13.75 -36.10
N GLU A 9 -16.71 -13.30 -35.59
CA GLU A 9 -17.03 -11.88 -35.45
C GLU A 9 -16.03 -11.14 -34.54
N ILE A 10 -15.66 -11.74 -33.40
CA ILE A 10 -14.63 -11.20 -32.51
C ILE A 10 -13.30 -11.07 -33.25
N ALA A 11 -12.90 -12.09 -34.02
CA ALA A 11 -11.65 -12.07 -34.77
C ALA A 11 -11.65 -10.97 -35.85
N GLN A 12 -12.77 -10.77 -36.56
CA GLN A 12 -12.92 -9.70 -37.55
C GLN A 12 -12.83 -8.30 -36.90
N ARG A 13 -13.48 -8.12 -35.76
CA ARG A 13 -13.40 -6.87 -34.97
C ARG A 13 -11.98 -6.60 -34.47
N ALA A 14 -11.31 -7.64 -33.97
CA ALA A 14 -9.91 -7.57 -33.52
C ALA A 14 -8.96 -7.20 -34.66
N ASP A 15 -9.08 -7.85 -35.82
CA ASP A 15 -8.25 -7.58 -37.00
C ASP A 15 -8.41 -6.13 -37.51
N LYS A 16 -9.67 -5.65 -37.59
CA LYS A 16 -9.97 -4.26 -37.96
C LYS A 16 -9.33 -3.25 -36.99
N ALA A 17 -9.14 -3.62 -35.73
CA ALA A 17 -8.49 -2.80 -34.71
C ALA A 17 -6.98 -3.03 -34.59
N GLY A 18 -6.40 -3.94 -35.37
CA GLY A 18 -4.98 -4.33 -35.26
C GLY A 18 -4.65 -5.13 -34.00
N ILE A 19 -5.64 -5.79 -33.40
CA ILE A 19 -5.49 -6.66 -32.23
C ILE A 19 -5.28 -8.10 -32.71
N GLY A 20 -4.20 -8.73 -32.24
CA GLY A 20 -3.88 -10.10 -32.64
C GLY A 20 -4.85 -11.13 -32.06
N THR A 21 -4.96 -12.27 -32.72
CA THR A 21 -5.65 -13.47 -32.21
C THR A 21 -4.71 -14.68 -32.27
N GLU A 22 -4.86 -15.61 -31.33
CA GLU A 22 -4.03 -16.83 -31.23
C GLU A 22 -4.94 -18.03 -30.95
N ILE A 23 -4.69 -19.16 -31.61
CA ILE A 23 -5.34 -20.44 -31.28
C ILE A 23 -4.28 -21.33 -30.64
N ARG A 24 -4.55 -21.85 -29.44
CA ARG A 24 -3.70 -22.87 -28.80
C ARG A 24 -4.43 -24.18 -28.67
N GLU A 25 -3.71 -25.25 -28.98
CA GLU A 25 -4.15 -26.62 -28.75
C GLU A 25 -3.58 -27.11 -27.42
N THR A 26 -4.45 -27.45 -26.47
CA THR A 26 -4.06 -28.10 -25.23
C THR A 26 -4.38 -29.58 -25.34
N LYS A 27 -3.34 -30.42 -25.39
CA LYS A 27 -3.49 -31.87 -25.44
C LYS A 27 -3.69 -32.42 -24.02
N TYR A 28 -4.85 -33.00 -23.79
CA TYR A 28 -5.14 -33.86 -22.65
C TYR A 28 -4.93 -35.33 -23.07
N VAL A 29 -4.91 -36.23 -22.09
CA VAL A 29 -4.64 -37.67 -22.30
C VAL A 29 -5.59 -38.28 -23.34
N ASP A 30 -6.83 -37.81 -23.40
CA ASP A 30 -7.89 -38.34 -24.28
C ASP A 30 -8.51 -37.31 -25.24
N ASP A 31 -8.07 -36.04 -25.23
CA ASP A 31 -8.71 -34.98 -26.04
C ASP A 31 -7.76 -33.82 -26.40
N ILE A 32 -8.04 -33.10 -27.50
CA ILE A 32 -7.34 -31.87 -27.91
C ILE A 32 -8.30 -30.70 -27.83
N ILE A 33 -8.16 -29.88 -26.78
CA ILE A 33 -8.99 -28.69 -26.62
C ILE A 33 -8.32 -27.52 -27.35
N LYS A 34 -8.98 -27.00 -28.38
CA LYS A 34 -8.60 -25.76 -29.06
C LYS A 34 -9.20 -24.58 -28.32
N THR A 35 -8.35 -23.72 -27.76
CA THR A 35 -8.78 -22.47 -27.12
C THR A 35 -8.34 -21.29 -27.97
N GLN A 36 -9.29 -20.41 -28.29
CA GLN A 36 -8.99 -19.17 -29.00
C GLN A 36 -8.71 -18.05 -27.99
N TYR A 37 -7.78 -17.16 -28.34
CA TYR A 37 -7.36 -16.05 -27.51
C TYR A 37 -7.38 -14.75 -28.30
N ILE A 38 -7.83 -13.68 -27.63
CA ILE A 38 -7.61 -12.31 -28.06
C ILE A 38 -6.32 -11.82 -27.40
N LEU A 39 -5.41 -11.25 -28.18
CA LEU A 39 -4.13 -10.69 -27.73
C LEU A 39 -4.27 -9.20 -27.46
N MET A 40 -4.90 -8.87 -26.34
CA MET A 40 -5.18 -7.50 -25.96
C MET A 40 -3.89 -6.71 -25.72
N PRO A 41 -3.78 -5.45 -26.17
CA PRO A 41 -2.60 -4.63 -25.94
C PRO A 41 -2.31 -4.48 -24.44
N ALA A 42 -1.04 -4.67 -24.02
CA ALA A 42 -0.62 -4.53 -22.63
C ALA A 42 0.88 -4.13 -22.52
N GLY A 43 1.25 -3.05 -23.21
CA GLY A 43 2.65 -2.63 -23.32
C GLY A 43 3.43 -3.52 -24.31
N ALA A 44 4.58 -4.05 -23.90
CA ALA A 44 5.44 -4.85 -24.76
C ALA A 44 4.91 -6.27 -25.01
N GLU A 45 4.20 -6.86 -24.04
CA GLU A 45 3.67 -8.21 -24.14
C GLU A 45 2.14 -8.17 -24.10
N PRO A 46 1.43 -8.67 -25.13
CA PRO A 46 -0.02 -8.63 -25.13
C PRO A 46 -0.61 -9.58 -24.08
N ARG A 47 -1.74 -9.20 -23.49
CA ARG A 47 -2.50 -10.01 -22.56
C ARG A 47 -3.42 -10.95 -23.31
N ARG A 48 -3.31 -12.25 -23.03
CA ARG A 48 -4.15 -13.29 -23.61
C ARG A 48 -5.48 -13.39 -22.87
N ILE A 49 -6.58 -13.13 -23.55
CA ILE A 49 -7.94 -13.35 -23.04
C ILE A 49 -8.52 -14.58 -23.73
N PRO A 50 -8.72 -15.71 -23.01
CA PRO A 50 -9.32 -16.90 -23.61
C PRO A 50 -10.80 -16.66 -23.90
N ILE A 51 -11.26 -17.11 -25.06
CA ILE A 51 -12.69 -17.22 -25.40
C ILE A 51 -13.07 -18.67 -25.19
N SER A 52 -13.69 -18.95 -24.05
CA SER A 52 -13.94 -20.32 -23.56
C SER A 52 -15.39 -20.77 -23.66
N SER A 53 -16.33 -19.87 -23.95
CA SER A 53 -17.77 -20.15 -24.04
C SER A 53 -18.52 -19.13 -24.90
N GLN A 54 -19.70 -19.51 -25.40
CA GLN A 54 -20.63 -18.61 -26.10
C GLN A 54 -20.96 -17.37 -25.29
N ASP A 55 -21.22 -17.54 -24.00
CA ASP A 55 -21.64 -16.43 -23.13
C ASP A 55 -20.51 -15.41 -22.97
N GLN A 56 -19.27 -15.89 -22.81
CA GLN A 56 -18.10 -15.02 -22.79
C GLN A 56 -17.89 -14.31 -24.14
N ALA A 57 -18.12 -14.98 -25.26
CA ALA A 57 -18.02 -14.36 -26.58
C ALA A 57 -19.07 -13.24 -26.76
N LYS A 58 -20.32 -13.48 -26.33
CA LYS A 58 -21.39 -12.47 -26.33
C LYS A 58 -21.06 -11.29 -25.41
N GLU A 59 -20.54 -11.56 -24.22
CA GLU A 59 -20.09 -10.54 -23.27
C GLU A 59 -18.93 -9.69 -23.84
N ILE A 60 -18.00 -10.29 -24.58
CA ILE A 60 -16.92 -9.53 -25.25
C ILE A 60 -17.49 -8.69 -26.40
N LEU A 61 -18.44 -9.23 -27.17
CA LEU A 61 -19.06 -8.50 -28.27
C LEU A 61 -19.98 -7.36 -27.79
N SER A 62 -20.52 -7.43 -26.57
CA SER A 62 -21.36 -6.36 -26.00
C SER A 62 -20.56 -5.11 -25.64
N ILE A 63 -19.23 -5.19 -25.57
CA ILE A 63 -18.36 -4.07 -25.25
C ILE A 63 -17.51 -3.64 -26.45
N GLU A 64 -17.03 -2.40 -26.43
CA GLU A 64 -16.09 -1.86 -27.41
C GLU A 64 -14.65 -2.24 -27.01
N PHE A 65 -14.38 -3.55 -26.91
CA PHE A 65 -13.11 -4.06 -26.38
C PHE A 65 -11.88 -3.48 -27.07
N GLU A 66 -12.00 -3.09 -28.33
CA GLU A 66 -10.93 -2.60 -29.20
C GLU A 66 -10.31 -1.28 -28.75
N ARG A 67 -11.01 -0.50 -27.93
CA ARG A 67 -10.47 0.76 -27.40
C ARG A 67 -9.52 0.56 -26.23
N PHE A 68 -9.57 -0.60 -25.57
CA PHE A 68 -8.92 -0.80 -24.29
C PHE A 68 -7.51 -1.38 -24.43
N THR A 69 -6.62 -0.86 -23.59
CA THR A 69 -5.28 -1.39 -23.35
C THR A 69 -5.20 -1.81 -21.87
N PHE A 70 -4.67 -2.99 -21.59
CA PHE A 70 -4.44 -3.42 -20.20
C PHE A 70 -3.21 -2.75 -19.63
N LEU A 71 -3.21 -2.40 -18.33
CA LEU A 71 -2.08 -1.77 -17.68
C LEU A 71 -1.36 -2.72 -16.72
N GLY A 72 -0.08 -3.00 -17.00
CA GLY A 72 0.81 -3.77 -16.13
C GLY A 72 0.32 -5.21 -15.88
N ASP A 73 0.53 -5.71 -14.66
CA ASP A 73 0.05 -7.03 -14.22
C ASP A 73 -1.32 -6.97 -13.51
N TYR A 74 -1.97 -5.80 -13.54
CA TYR A 74 -3.24 -5.53 -12.88
C TYR A 74 -4.43 -5.96 -13.74
N ASP A 75 -5.56 -6.23 -13.08
CA ASP A 75 -6.86 -6.24 -13.72
C ASP A 75 -7.31 -4.79 -13.96
N ALA A 76 -6.60 -4.10 -14.84
CA ALA A 76 -6.82 -2.71 -15.18
C ALA A 76 -6.88 -2.52 -16.69
N ILE A 77 -7.85 -1.76 -17.15
CA ILE A 77 -8.05 -1.37 -18.55
C ILE A 77 -7.95 0.15 -18.66
N ALA A 78 -7.48 0.64 -19.80
CA ALA A 78 -7.39 2.06 -20.09
C ALA A 78 -7.82 2.36 -21.52
N ASP A 79 -8.62 3.41 -21.68
CA ASP A 79 -8.81 4.09 -22.95
C ASP A 79 -7.76 5.21 -23.03
N LEU A 80 -6.64 4.91 -23.66
CA LEU A 80 -5.50 5.82 -23.79
C LEU A 80 -5.84 7.08 -24.60
N LYS A 81 -6.85 7.04 -25.47
CA LYS A 81 -7.25 8.22 -26.26
C LYS A 81 -8.07 9.20 -25.46
N ARG A 82 -8.88 8.70 -24.52
CA ARG A 82 -9.72 9.51 -23.63
C ARG A 82 -9.04 9.83 -22.30
N GLY A 83 -7.93 9.17 -21.99
CA GLY A 83 -7.26 9.29 -20.70
C GLY A 83 -8.04 8.65 -19.55
N GLU A 84 -8.89 7.66 -19.85
CA GLU A 84 -9.70 6.96 -18.86
C GLU A 84 -9.00 5.68 -18.42
N ILE A 85 -8.86 5.47 -17.12
CA ILE A 85 -8.28 4.26 -16.53
C ILE A 85 -9.30 3.68 -15.57
N GLU A 86 -9.51 2.37 -15.64
CA GLU A 86 -10.32 1.64 -14.67
C GLU A 86 -9.59 0.38 -14.20
N ALA A 87 -9.44 0.24 -12.88
CA ALA A 87 -8.74 -0.88 -12.27
C ALA A 87 -9.59 -1.57 -11.21
N ALA A 88 -9.65 -2.90 -11.28
CA ALA A 88 -10.32 -3.70 -10.27
C ALA A 88 -9.57 -3.62 -8.93
N LEU A 89 -10.34 -3.46 -7.85
CA LEU A 89 -9.84 -3.40 -6.49
C LEU A 89 -9.99 -4.77 -5.82
N THR A 90 -9.06 -5.05 -4.92
CA THR A 90 -9.15 -6.12 -3.94
C THR A 90 -8.72 -5.59 -2.60
N THR A 91 -9.31 -6.10 -1.53
CA THR A 91 -8.76 -5.84 -0.20
C THR A 91 -7.62 -6.78 0.08
N ARG A 92 -6.62 -6.28 0.78
CA ARG A 92 -5.62 -7.11 1.46
C ARG A 92 -6.07 -7.51 2.86
N ASP A 93 -7.15 -6.89 3.33
CA ASP A 93 -7.90 -7.36 4.49
C ASP A 93 -8.51 -8.71 4.18
N ALA A 94 -8.12 -9.71 4.98
CA ALA A 94 -8.62 -11.07 4.91
C ALA A 94 -10.14 -11.15 5.22
N PHE A 95 -10.78 -10.03 5.56
CA PHE A 95 -12.11 -9.98 6.17
C PHE A 95 -13.00 -8.91 5.53
N GLY A 96 -13.94 -9.35 4.70
CA GLY A 96 -15.01 -8.52 4.15
C GLY A 96 -15.47 -9.02 2.79
N GLY A 97 -16.76 -9.28 2.62
CA GLY A 97 -17.33 -9.27 1.27
C GLY A 97 -17.34 -7.84 0.75
N ILE A 98 -17.51 -7.66 -0.57
CA ILE A 98 -17.63 -6.33 -1.20
C ILE A 98 -18.59 -5.42 -0.40
N SER A 99 -19.70 -5.97 0.11
CA SER A 99 -20.67 -5.23 0.93
C SER A 99 -20.15 -4.65 2.25
N MET A 100 -19.15 -5.26 2.89
CA MET A 100 -18.53 -4.69 4.10
C MET A 100 -17.59 -3.55 3.73
N ILE A 101 -16.84 -3.72 2.65
CA ILE A 101 -15.93 -2.70 2.14
C ILE A 101 -16.74 -1.48 1.71
N GLU A 102 -17.83 -1.73 1.01
CA GLU A 102 -18.80 -0.70 0.62
C GLU A 102 -19.24 0.09 1.86
N ARG A 103 -19.70 -0.58 2.93
CA ARG A 103 -20.06 0.07 4.20
C ARG A 103 -18.89 0.84 4.84
N ARG A 104 -17.67 0.30 4.83
CA ARG A 104 -16.48 0.97 5.38
C ARG A 104 -16.07 2.20 4.58
N LEU A 105 -16.35 2.18 3.27
CA LEU A 105 -16.18 3.32 2.37
C LEU A 105 -17.31 4.35 2.53
N GLY A 106 -18.30 4.11 3.38
CA GLY A 106 -19.39 5.04 3.61
C GLY A 106 -20.56 4.85 2.66
N PHE A 107 -20.61 3.74 1.93
CA PHE A 107 -21.76 3.42 1.13
C PHE A 107 -22.91 2.98 2.06
N SER A 108 -23.95 3.80 2.14
CA SER A 108 -25.17 3.56 2.91
C SER A 108 -25.80 2.20 2.55
N SER A 109 -25.99 1.34 3.55
CA SER A 109 -26.90 0.20 3.39
C SER A 109 -28.30 0.68 3.67
N GLY A 110 -29.07 0.97 2.63
CA GLY A 110 -30.51 1.08 2.76
C GLY A 110 -31.08 -0.28 3.15
N VAL A 111 -31.38 -0.48 4.43
CA VAL A 111 -32.41 -1.44 4.88
C VAL A 111 -33.05 -0.89 6.16
N GLU A 112 -34.16 -0.17 6.00
CA GLU A 112 -35.39 -0.43 6.74
C GLU A 112 -36.57 0.18 5.95
N GLY A 113 -37.27 -0.67 5.19
CA GLY A 113 -38.62 -0.41 4.68
C GLY A 113 -38.76 0.67 3.61
N ALA A 114 -38.46 0.34 2.35
CA ALA A 114 -39.14 0.97 1.21
C ALA A 114 -39.18 -0.01 0.04
N LEU A 115 -40.36 -0.05 -0.57
CA LEU A 115 -40.74 -0.90 -1.70
C LEU A 115 -39.87 -0.60 -2.93
N GLU A 116 -39.88 -1.59 -3.83
CA GLU A 116 -39.54 -1.50 -5.24
C GLU A 116 -39.79 -0.09 -5.82
N ASP A 117 -38.69 0.58 -6.18
CA ASP A 117 -38.53 1.61 -7.23
C ASP A 117 -37.44 2.63 -6.83
N ASP A 118 -36.17 2.29 -7.08
CA ASP A 118 -35.23 3.27 -7.69
C ASP A 118 -33.99 2.54 -8.21
N GLU A 119 -33.81 2.58 -9.54
CA GLU A 119 -32.66 2.04 -10.24
C GLU A 119 -31.39 2.81 -9.89
N ASN A 120 -30.32 2.10 -9.47
CA ASN A 120 -28.93 2.50 -9.69
C ASN A 120 -28.51 3.94 -9.29
N GLN A 121 -28.96 4.47 -8.15
CA GLN A 121 -28.14 5.47 -7.43
C GLN A 121 -26.95 4.76 -6.79
N GLY A 122 -26.02 4.35 -7.67
CA GLY A 122 -24.84 3.58 -7.34
C GLY A 122 -23.96 4.34 -6.38
N LEU A 123 -23.86 3.81 -5.18
CA LEU A 123 -22.89 4.11 -4.14
C LEU A 123 -21.50 4.35 -4.76
N SER A 124 -21.13 5.61 -4.97
CA SER A 124 -19.86 6.02 -5.57
C SER A 124 -19.18 7.06 -4.68
N LEU A 125 -17.87 6.92 -4.53
CA LEU A 125 -17.03 7.90 -3.84
C LEU A 125 -16.26 8.66 -4.92
N GLN A 126 -16.47 9.97 -5.00
CA GLN A 126 -15.83 10.81 -6.01
C GLN A 126 -14.90 11.83 -5.36
N ALA A 127 -13.82 12.14 -6.06
CA ALA A 127 -12.90 13.21 -5.71
C ALA A 127 -12.35 13.86 -6.98
N GLU A 128 -12.05 15.15 -6.93
CA GLU A 128 -11.51 15.91 -8.06
C GLU A 128 -10.29 16.72 -7.63
N SER A 129 -9.25 16.74 -8.45
CA SER A 129 -8.06 17.55 -8.24
C SER A 129 -8.28 18.98 -8.76
N SER A 130 -7.45 19.93 -8.31
CA SER A 130 -7.42 21.28 -8.88
C SER A 130 -6.99 21.32 -10.36
N SER A 131 -6.33 20.26 -10.85
CA SER A 131 -5.97 20.09 -12.27
C SER A 131 -7.09 19.45 -13.10
N GLY A 132 -8.24 19.16 -12.49
CA GLY A 132 -9.40 18.56 -13.13
C GLY A 132 -9.34 17.03 -13.27
N ILE A 133 -8.40 16.35 -12.63
CA ILE A 133 -8.35 14.88 -12.61
C ILE A 133 -9.46 14.39 -11.69
N LYS A 134 -10.31 13.50 -12.19
CA LYS A 134 -11.42 12.93 -11.41
C LYS A 134 -11.12 11.51 -11.01
N LEU A 135 -11.47 11.17 -9.77
CA LEU A 135 -11.39 9.83 -9.19
C LEU A 135 -12.78 9.37 -8.81
N GLU A 136 -13.07 8.11 -9.06
CA GLU A 136 -14.28 7.45 -8.60
C GLU A 136 -13.96 6.05 -8.08
N ILE A 137 -14.41 5.72 -6.87
CA ILE A 137 -14.50 4.34 -6.39
C ILE A 137 -15.96 3.92 -6.45
N SER A 138 -16.28 2.93 -7.26
CA SER A 138 -17.65 2.42 -7.44
C SER A 138 -17.65 0.99 -7.96
N ALA A 139 -18.82 0.46 -8.32
CA ALA A 139 -18.91 -0.81 -9.01
C ALA A 139 -18.22 -0.71 -10.40
N GLY A 140 -17.50 -1.77 -10.75
CA GLY A 140 -16.79 -1.90 -12.01
C GLY A 140 -17.73 -1.79 -13.21
N SER A 141 -17.26 -1.12 -14.26
CA SER A 141 -17.98 -1.06 -15.52
C SER A 141 -18.21 -2.44 -16.10
N GLU A 142 -19.17 -2.53 -17.03
CA GLU A 142 -19.37 -3.75 -17.79
C GLU A 142 -18.09 -4.18 -18.51
N SER A 143 -17.35 -3.24 -19.12
CA SER A 143 -16.06 -3.48 -19.77
C SER A 143 -15.05 -4.14 -18.84
N LEU A 144 -14.85 -3.59 -17.63
CA LEU A 144 -13.94 -4.21 -16.67
C LEU A 144 -14.47 -5.58 -16.20
N ARG A 145 -15.78 -5.74 -16.01
CA ARG A 145 -16.38 -7.00 -15.58
C ARG A 145 -16.11 -8.12 -16.57
N VAL A 146 -16.30 -7.88 -17.86
CA VAL A 146 -16.08 -8.85 -18.95
C VAL A 146 -14.64 -9.37 -18.95
N PHE A 147 -13.67 -8.51 -18.70
CA PHE A 147 -12.25 -8.91 -18.70
C PHE A 147 -11.77 -9.55 -17.39
N SER A 148 -12.43 -9.24 -16.28
CA SER A 148 -11.86 -9.45 -14.95
C SER A 148 -12.64 -10.46 -14.10
N SER A 149 -13.87 -10.79 -14.50
CA SER A 149 -14.75 -11.73 -13.80
C SER A 149 -15.02 -12.97 -14.66
N ARG A 150 -15.53 -14.04 -14.03
CA ARG A 150 -16.18 -15.12 -14.79
C ARG A 150 -17.51 -14.61 -15.32
N ALA A 151 -17.94 -15.11 -16.48
CA ALA A 151 -19.24 -14.81 -17.06
C ALA A 151 -20.36 -14.92 -16.00
N GLY A 152 -21.24 -13.92 -15.94
CA GLY A 152 -22.31 -13.83 -14.95
C GLY A 152 -21.89 -13.44 -13.51
N GLY A 153 -20.64 -13.08 -13.25
CA GLY A 153 -20.17 -12.59 -11.94
C GLY A 153 -20.63 -11.17 -11.60
N ARG A 154 -20.72 -10.83 -10.30
CA ARG A 154 -20.93 -9.44 -9.84
C ARG A 154 -19.70 -8.60 -10.24
N ALA A 155 -19.94 -7.38 -10.72
CA ALA A 155 -18.87 -6.44 -11.03
C ALA A 155 -17.98 -6.22 -9.78
N PRO A 156 -16.65 -6.29 -9.91
CA PRO A 156 -15.77 -5.99 -8.79
C PRO A 156 -15.87 -4.51 -8.44
N LEU A 157 -15.52 -4.14 -7.21
CA LEU A 157 -15.24 -2.74 -6.89
C LEU A 157 -14.08 -2.26 -7.77
N SER A 158 -14.16 -1.07 -8.34
CA SER A 158 -13.12 -0.50 -9.19
C SER A 158 -12.73 0.91 -8.75
N LEU A 159 -11.50 1.29 -9.10
CA LEU A 159 -11.03 2.68 -9.11
C LEU A 159 -11.03 3.15 -10.56
N LYS A 160 -11.74 4.24 -10.83
CA LYS A 160 -11.75 4.94 -12.11
C LYS A 160 -10.96 6.24 -11.97
N ILE A 161 -10.10 6.52 -12.93
CA ILE A 161 -9.26 7.71 -13.02
C ILE A 161 -9.51 8.35 -14.37
N PHE A 162 -9.88 9.62 -14.39
CA PHE A 162 -10.13 10.39 -15.60
C PHE A 162 -9.03 11.46 -15.74
N LEU A 163 -8.10 11.20 -16.65
CA LEU A 163 -6.99 12.09 -17.02
C LEU A 163 -7.46 12.89 -18.26
N ASN A 164 -7.52 14.22 -18.17
CA ASN A 164 -8.18 15.09 -19.15
C ASN A 164 -7.58 15.09 -20.57
N GLU A 165 -6.52 14.31 -20.81
CA GLU A 165 -5.75 14.29 -22.04
C GLU A 165 -5.40 12.85 -22.45
N PRO A 166 -5.17 12.60 -23.75
CA PRO A 166 -4.66 11.31 -24.23
C PRO A 166 -3.33 10.93 -23.57
N GLN A 167 -3.20 9.66 -23.19
CA GLN A 167 -2.08 9.15 -22.42
C GLN A 167 -1.24 8.16 -23.23
N SER A 168 0.07 8.17 -22.98
CA SER A 168 0.92 7.04 -23.37
C SER A 168 0.74 5.88 -22.39
N TYR A 169 1.06 4.65 -22.82
CA TYR A 169 0.98 3.47 -21.96
C TYR A 169 1.76 3.65 -20.64
N SER A 170 3.00 4.14 -20.73
CA SER A 170 3.85 4.34 -19.55
C SER A 170 3.32 5.44 -18.64
N SER A 171 2.77 6.52 -19.21
CA SER A 171 2.13 7.59 -18.44
C SER A 171 0.89 7.09 -17.70
N ALA A 172 0.00 6.36 -18.39
CA ALA A 172 -1.21 5.80 -17.80
C ALA A 172 -0.90 4.81 -16.66
N LEU A 173 0.07 3.90 -16.87
CA LEU A 173 0.50 2.96 -15.83
C LEU A 173 1.08 3.71 -14.61
N SER A 174 1.93 4.71 -14.87
CA SER A 174 2.55 5.55 -13.84
C SER A 174 1.51 6.36 -13.05
N ALA A 175 0.49 6.88 -13.72
CA ALA A 175 -0.65 7.57 -13.11
C ALA A 175 -1.46 6.63 -12.23
N LEU A 176 -1.81 5.44 -12.75
CA LEU A 176 -2.52 4.41 -12.00
C LEU A 176 -1.77 4.06 -10.71
N GLU A 177 -0.47 3.79 -10.79
CA GLU A 177 0.31 3.36 -9.62
C GLU A 177 0.49 4.47 -8.58
N VAL A 178 0.79 5.70 -9.00
CA VAL A 178 1.00 6.80 -8.03
C VAL A 178 -0.32 7.22 -7.40
N ILE A 179 -1.35 7.49 -8.19
CA ILE A 179 -2.65 7.95 -7.68
C ILE A 179 -3.26 6.89 -6.77
N SER A 180 -3.24 5.61 -7.18
CA SER A 180 -3.81 4.54 -6.37
C SER A 180 -3.06 4.33 -5.06
N ASN A 181 -1.73 4.35 -5.05
CA ASN A 181 -0.95 4.22 -3.82
C ASN A 181 -1.24 5.36 -2.84
N SER A 182 -1.27 6.61 -3.33
CA SER A 182 -1.58 7.77 -2.50
C SER A 182 -2.99 7.71 -1.94
N LEU A 183 -3.97 7.40 -2.78
CA LEU A 183 -5.37 7.30 -2.39
C LEU A 183 -5.58 6.18 -1.36
N PHE A 184 -5.01 5.00 -1.60
CA PHE A 184 -5.18 3.86 -0.70
C PHE A 184 -4.47 4.08 0.63
N PHE A 185 -3.32 4.74 0.64
CA PHE A 185 -2.63 5.09 1.87
C PHE A 185 -3.45 6.09 2.70
N GLN A 186 -4.02 7.11 2.05
CA GLN A 186 -4.94 8.03 2.72
C GLN A 186 -6.17 7.30 3.31
N ILE A 187 -6.81 6.42 2.54
CA ILE A 187 -7.95 5.63 3.00
C ILE A 187 -7.55 4.70 4.16
N ASP A 188 -6.35 4.10 4.13
CA ASP A 188 -5.85 3.25 5.22
C ASP A 188 -5.61 4.07 6.50
N LEU A 189 -5.09 5.28 6.40
CA LEU A 189 -4.92 6.18 7.56
C LEU A 189 -6.26 6.65 8.15
N GLU A 190 -7.20 7.06 7.29
CA GLU A 190 -8.47 7.65 7.73
C GLU A 190 -9.49 6.59 8.19
N ARG A 191 -9.46 5.40 7.60
CA ARG A 191 -10.55 4.41 7.71
C ARG A 191 -10.08 3.01 8.07
N ASP A 192 -8.77 2.77 8.20
CA ASP A 192 -8.16 1.45 8.40
C ASP A 192 -8.70 0.40 7.40
N VAL A 193 -8.83 0.83 6.13
CA VAL A 193 -9.21 -0.04 5.02
C VAL A 193 -8.03 -0.21 4.08
N THR A 194 -7.47 -1.43 4.04
CA THR A 194 -6.35 -1.72 3.14
C THR A 194 -6.87 -2.16 1.77
N LEU A 195 -6.93 -1.20 0.84
CA LEU A 195 -7.21 -1.43 -0.57
C LEU A 195 -5.93 -1.78 -1.35
N SER A 196 -6.10 -2.47 -2.48
CA SER A 196 -5.02 -2.70 -3.44
C SER A 196 -5.57 -2.96 -4.83
N LEU A 197 -4.76 -2.68 -5.85
CA LEU A 197 -5.06 -3.10 -7.22
C LEU A 197 -5.04 -4.62 -7.32
N ARG A 198 -6.08 -5.19 -7.91
CA ARG A 198 -6.17 -6.64 -8.11
C ARG A 198 -5.21 -7.06 -9.21
N LYS A 199 -4.37 -8.06 -8.92
CA LYS A 199 -3.44 -8.63 -9.89
C LYS A 199 -4.03 -9.86 -10.57
N SER A 200 -3.74 -10.00 -11.85
CA SER A 200 -4.28 -11.01 -12.77
C SER A 200 -4.06 -12.47 -12.33
N PHE A 201 -3.05 -12.74 -11.49
CA PHE A 201 -2.52 -14.08 -11.23
C PHE A 201 -2.77 -14.67 -9.83
N ARG A 202 -3.66 -14.14 -9.00
CA ARG A 202 -3.90 -14.74 -7.67
C ARG A 202 -5.38 -14.83 -7.29
N ARG A 203 -5.96 -16.03 -7.46
CA ARG A 203 -7.15 -16.43 -6.70
C ARG A 203 -6.73 -16.65 -5.25
N ARG A 204 -7.21 -15.84 -4.33
CA ARG A 204 -7.13 -16.10 -2.88
C ARG A 204 -8.53 -16.35 -2.34
N ARG A 205 -8.67 -17.43 -1.56
CA ARG A 205 -9.87 -17.72 -0.75
C ARG A 205 -9.77 -16.95 0.57
N GLY A 206 -10.87 -16.33 0.99
CA GLY A 206 -10.98 -15.67 2.29
C GLY A 206 -11.33 -16.63 3.43
N LEU A 207 -10.91 -16.29 4.64
CA LEU A 207 -11.27 -16.94 5.92
C LEU A 207 -11.80 -15.87 6.90
N ARG A 208 -12.58 -16.28 7.92
CA ARG A 208 -13.39 -15.50 8.91
C ARG A 208 -12.56 -14.78 10.00
N ARG A 209 -13.02 -13.85 10.86
CA ARG A 209 -13.93 -12.67 10.96
C ARG A 209 -13.58 -12.03 12.33
N LYS A 210 -13.55 -10.69 12.46
CA LYS A 210 -13.83 -9.96 13.72
C LYS A 210 -14.57 -8.65 13.36
N GLY A 211 -15.51 -8.21 14.20
CA GLY A 211 -16.43 -7.11 13.92
C GLY A 211 -15.93 -5.74 14.40
N PHE A 212 -16.42 -4.67 13.76
CA PHE A 212 -16.20 -3.28 14.18
C PHE A 212 -17.41 -2.38 13.87
N SER A 213 -17.46 -1.24 14.56
CA SER A 213 -18.52 -0.22 14.59
C SER A 213 -18.21 0.95 13.67
N SER A 214 -19.16 1.36 12.84
CA SER A 214 -19.05 2.53 11.94
C SER A 214 -18.96 3.83 12.76
N LYS A 215 -17.94 4.65 12.49
CA LYS A 215 -18.00 6.12 12.67
C LYS A 215 -18.24 6.76 11.30
N GLU A 216 -18.85 7.94 11.31
CA GLU A 216 -19.31 8.70 10.14
C GLU A 216 -18.28 8.74 9.01
N ALA A 217 -18.71 8.31 7.81
CA ALA A 217 -17.84 8.30 6.65
C ALA A 217 -17.73 9.70 6.06
N ALA A 218 -16.53 10.29 6.14
CA ALA A 218 -16.20 11.50 5.40
C ALA A 218 -16.25 11.25 3.88
N ALA A 219 -16.51 12.29 3.08
CA ALA A 219 -16.40 12.22 1.63
C ALA A 219 -14.96 11.90 1.18
N LEU A 220 -14.79 11.23 0.05
CA LEU A 220 -13.47 10.94 -0.52
C LEU A 220 -12.79 12.25 -0.94
N GLN A 221 -11.52 12.43 -0.58
CA GLN A 221 -10.72 13.58 -1.02
C GLN A 221 -9.65 13.16 -2.01
N PHE A 222 -9.28 14.06 -2.93
CA PHE A 222 -8.21 13.80 -3.88
C PHE A 222 -6.87 13.84 -3.14
N PRO A 223 -5.98 12.85 -3.32
CA PRO A 223 -4.72 12.79 -2.60
C PRO A 223 -3.81 13.97 -2.96
N SER A 224 -3.39 14.73 -1.95
CA SER A 224 -2.52 15.91 -2.13
C SER A 224 -1.04 15.57 -2.26
N PHE A 225 -0.65 14.35 -1.87
CA PHE A 225 0.73 13.91 -1.77
C PHE A 225 0.97 12.58 -2.46
N GLU A 226 2.19 12.39 -2.97
CA GLU A 226 2.70 11.11 -3.48
C GLU A 226 3.81 10.56 -2.58
N TYR A 227 4.00 9.24 -2.67
CA TYR A 227 4.93 8.49 -1.83
C TYR A 227 5.89 7.68 -2.69
N ASP A 228 7.13 7.53 -2.21
CA ASP A 228 8.15 6.76 -2.91
C ASP A 228 7.71 5.30 -3.10
N THR A 229 7.87 4.77 -4.32
CA THR A 229 7.38 3.45 -4.73
C THR A 229 7.93 2.31 -3.87
N ALA A 230 9.20 2.35 -3.49
CA ALA A 230 9.85 1.30 -2.72
C ALA A 230 9.31 1.17 -1.28
N PRO A 231 9.34 2.23 -0.45
CA PRO A 231 8.84 2.16 0.92
C PRO A 231 7.31 1.97 0.99
N ILE A 232 6.52 2.55 0.07
CA ILE A 232 5.07 2.28 0.08
C ILE A 232 4.75 0.81 -0.28
N SER A 233 5.55 0.20 -1.16
CA SER A 233 5.42 -1.24 -1.47
C SER A 233 5.75 -2.12 -0.26
N LEU A 234 6.78 -1.75 0.52
CA LEU A 234 7.13 -2.42 1.79
C LEU A 234 6.03 -2.27 2.84
N TYR A 235 5.43 -1.08 2.94
CA TYR A 235 4.27 -0.83 3.80
C TYR A 235 3.09 -1.76 3.45
N TRP A 236 2.76 -1.86 2.16
CA TRP A 236 1.71 -2.77 1.71
C TRP A 236 2.05 -4.24 1.87
N TYR A 237 3.33 -4.59 1.81
CA TYR A 237 3.80 -5.94 2.13
C TYR A 237 3.58 -6.26 3.61
N ALA A 238 3.95 -5.35 4.52
CA ALA A 238 3.71 -5.47 5.95
C ALA A 238 2.21 -5.65 6.28
N LYS A 239 1.34 -4.80 5.72
CA LYS A 239 -0.13 -4.92 5.88
C LYS A 239 -0.68 -6.26 5.37
N SER A 240 -0.05 -6.84 4.34
CA SER A 240 -0.48 -8.13 3.77
C SER A 240 0.00 -9.35 4.57
N ALA A 241 1.02 -9.20 5.41
CA ALA A 241 1.63 -10.27 6.20
C ALA A 241 0.89 -10.52 7.53
N ARG A 242 -0.45 -10.40 7.53
CA ARG A 242 -1.26 -10.64 8.74
C ARG A 242 -1.05 -12.05 9.29
N GLY A 243 -0.93 -12.15 10.61
CA GLY A 243 -0.65 -13.42 11.29
C GLY A 243 0.82 -13.83 11.22
N MET A 244 1.71 -12.95 10.73
CA MET A 244 3.16 -13.13 10.75
C MET A 244 3.83 -11.91 11.42
N PRO A 245 3.67 -11.70 12.74
CA PRO A 245 4.10 -10.48 13.43
C PRO A 245 5.58 -10.14 13.22
N LEU A 246 6.47 -11.13 13.19
CA LEU A 246 7.89 -10.91 12.92
C LEU A 246 8.12 -10.28 11.54
N LEU A 247 7.43 -10.81 10.51
CA LEU A 247 7.51 -10.30 9.15
C LEU A 247 6.89 -8.91 9.03
N GLN A 248 5.75 -8.67 9.69
CA GLN A 248 5.11 -7.35 9.72
C GLN A 248 6.05 -6.31 10.34
N PHE A 249 6.62 -6.61 11.50
CA PHE A 249 7.56 -5.73 12.19
C PHE A 249 8.74 -5.38 11.28
N LEU A 250 9.40 -6.39 10.70
CA LEU A 250 10.56 -6.18 9.83
C LEU A 250 10.22 -5.37 8.58
N ALA A 251 9.07 -5.64 7.96
CA ALA A 251 8.65 -4.90 6.78
C ALA A 251 8.35 -3.43 7.10
N TYR A 252 7.71 -3.12 8.23
CA TYR A 252 7.55 -1.72 8.69
C TYR A 252 8.87 -1.07 9.07
N TYR A 253 9.78 -1.80 9.74
CA TYR A 253 11.12 -1.32 10.05
C TYR A 253 11.89 -0.92 8.79
N GLN A 254 11.79 -1.74 7.73
CA GLN A 254 12.42 -1.47 6.45
C GLN A 254 11.87 -0.22 5.75
N VAL A 255 10.60 0.14 5.98
CA VAL A 255 10.04 1.44 5.52
C VAL A 255 10.80 2.60 6.14
N ALA A 256 11.02 2.57 7.46
CA ALA A 256 11.81 3.60 8.15
C ALA A 256 13.28 3.57 7.73
N GLU A 257 13.86 2.37 7.59
CA GLU A 257 15.26 2.15 7.19
C GLU A 257 15.59 2.76 5.82
N TYR A 258 14.65 2.69 4.87
CA TYR A 258 14.78 3.33 3.56
C TYR A 258 15.16 4.82 3.68
N TYR A 259 14.64 5.51 4.70
CA TYR A 259 14.87 6.93 4.94
C TYR A 259 16.00 7.26 5.91
N PHE A 260 16.63 6.26 6.55
CA PHE A 260 17.73 6.47 7.51
C PHE A 260 18.84 7.40 6.97
N PRO A 261 19.37 7.21 5.74
CA PRO A 261 20.43 8.09 5.24
C PRO A 261 19.98 9.55 5.09
N ASN A 262 18.70 9.78 4.76
CA ASN A 262 18.16 11.12 4.55
C ASN A 262 18.00 11.84 5.90
N PHE A 263 17.41 11.17 6.89
CA PHE A 263 17.18 11.76 8.21
C PHE A 263 18.47 11.94 9.00
N ALA A 264 19.42 11.01 8.92
CA ALA A 264 20.75 11.18 9.51
C ALA A 264 21.46 12.41 8.91
N LYS A 265 21.40 12.60 7.58
CA LYS A 265 21.96 13.79 6.93
C LYS A 265 21.29 15.08 7.39
N LEU A 266 19.96 15.10 7.55
CA LEU A 266 19.24 16.28 8.05
C LEU A 266 19.66 16.65 9.47
N GLU A 267 19.79 15.66 10.36
CA GLU A 267 20.29 15.86 11.72
C GLU A 267 21.71 16.44 11.71
N ALA A 268 22.61 15.89 10.88
CA ALA A 268 23.97 16.39 10.68
C ALA A 268 23.98 17.87 10.31
N ILE A 269 23.16 18.25 9.31
CA ILE A 269 23.08 19.63 8.82
C ILE A 269 22.61 20.57 9.95
N ARG A 270 21.67 20.13 10.80
CA ARG A 270 21.23 20.95 11.94
C ARG A 270 22.32 21.06 13.01
N GLY A 271 23.04 19.98 13.28
CA GLY A 271 24.21 19.98 14.17
C GLY A 271 25.29 20.96 13.70
N VAL A 272 25.67 20.87 12.42
CA VAL A 272 26.64 21.80 11.79
C VAL A 272 26.14 23.23 11.86
N ARG A 273 24.88 23.51 11.52
CA ARG A 273 24.30 24.86 11.64
C ARG A 273 24.36 25.39 13.06
N LYS A 274 24.12 24.55 14.07
CA LYS A 274 24.21 24.93 15.49
C LYS A 274 25.63 25.31 15.89
N ILE A 275 26.62 24.55 15.45
CA ILE A 275 28.05 24.83 15.69
C ILE A 275 28.46 26.14 15.01
N LEU A 276 28.14 26.31 13.73
CA LEU A 276 28.52 27.50 12.95
C LEU A 276 27.87 28.79 13.45
N LYS A 277 26.66 28.71 14.00
CA LYS A 277 25.96 29.87 14.60
C LYS A 277 26.47 30.24 15.99
N HIS A 278 27.33 29.43 16.60
CA HIS A 278 27.80 29.68 17.96
C HIS A 278 28.83 30.82 17.95
N PRO A 279 28.68 31.87 18.78
CA PRO A 279 29.56 33.05 18.73
C PRO A 279 31.03 32.74 19.03
N ASN A 280 31.30 31.65 19.74
CA ASN A 280 32.67 31.22 20.08
C ASN A 280 33.34 30.32 19.02
N PHE A 281 32.63 29.98 17.93
CA PHE A 281 33.19 29.15 16.86
C PHE A 281 34.25 29.93 16.08
N ARG A 282 35.43 29.35 15.89
CA ARG A 282 36.52 29.96 15.13
C ARG A 282 37.04 29.00 14.06
N VAL A 283 37.09 29.48 12.82
CA VAL A 283 37.58 28.71 11.66
C VAL A 283 39.04 28.29 11.82
N ASP A 284 39.85 29.13 12.46
CA ASP A 284 41.28 28.87 12.66
C ASP A 284 41.58 27.91 13.82
N ARG A 285 40.57 27.50 14.61
CA ARG A 285 40.76 26.63 15.77
C ARG A 285 40.52 25.17 15.38
N GLU A 286 41.58 24.37 15.43
CA GLU A 286 41.54 22.93 15.10
C GLU A 286 40.49 22.14 15.90
N SER A 287 40.29 22.46 17.18
CA SER A 287 39.26 21.80 18.00
C SER A 287 37.83 22.06 17.51
N ASP A 288 37.58 23.24 16.95
CA ASP A 288 36.26 23.63 16.43
C ASP A 288 36.02 22.99 15.05
N LEU A 289 37.07 22.90 14.22
CA LEU A 289 37.05 22.12 12.97
C LEU A 289 36.85 20.62 13.25
N THR A 290 37.51 20.06 14.26
CA THR A 290 37.37 18.65 14.64
C THR A 290 35.93 18.33 15.08
N LYS A 291 35.29 19.21 15.87
CA LYS A 291 33.87 19.08 16.25
C LYS A 291 32.93 19.13 15.04
N LEU A 292 33.24 19.98 14.07
CA LEU A 292 32.46 20.09 12.84
C LEU A 292 32.59 18.82 12.00
N VAL A 293 33.82 18.33 11.81
CA VAL A 293 34.09 17.08 11.07
C VAL A 293 33.44 15.88 11.75
N SER A 294 33.53 15.74 13.07
CA SER A 294 32.92 14.62 13.79
C SER A 294 31.40 14.61 13.69
N THR A 295 30.77 15.79 13.72
CA THR A 295 29.32 15.94 13.52
C THR A 295 28.87 15.46 12.13
N ILE A 296 29.68 15.73 11.10
CA ILE A 296 29.40 15.29 9.72
C ILE A 296 29.69 13.79 9.56
N ALA A 297 30.83 13.32 10.08
CA ALA A 297 31.29 11.95 9.94
C ALA A 297 30.34 10.95 10.62
N GLY A 298 29.74 11.30 11.75
CA GLY A 298 28.76 10.47 12.46
C GLY A 298 27.41 10.27 11.77
N SER A 299 27.13 11.01 10.69
CA SER A 299 25.78 11.15 10.14
C SER A 299 25.62 10.69 8.68
N GLY A 300 26.68 10.14 8.08
CA GLY A 300 26.67 9.63 6.70
C GLY A 300 26.55 8.11 6.60
N ARG A 301 26.38 7.59 5.37
CA ARG A 301 26.35 6.15 4.98
C ARG A 301 27.52 5.29 5.52
N VAL A 302 28.53 5.91 6.15
CA VAL A 302 29.79 5.29 6.60
C VAL A 302 30.04 5.51 8.11
N GLY A 303 29.17 6.19 8.88
CA GLY A 303 29.58 6.60 10.24
C GLY A 303 28.54 6.72 11.36
N GLY A 304 27.27 6.40 11.15
CA GLY A 304 26.30 6.27 12.25
C GLY A 304 25.92 4.81 12.48
N SER A 305 25.85 4.38 13.73
CA SER A 305 25.28 3.06 14.04
C SER A 305 23.80 3.02 13.63
N GLU A 306 23.29 1.87 13.23
CA GLU A 306 21.86 1.72 12.88
C GLU A 306 20.93 2.24 14.00
N ARG A 307 21.36 2.04 15.26
CA ARG A 307 20.70 2.56 16.47
C ARG A 307 20.59 4.09 16.49
N GLU A 308 21.62 4.80 16.04
CA GLU A 308 21.57 6.26 15.92
C GLU A 308 20.70 6.69 14.75
N GLN A 309 20.73 5.96 13.64
CA GLN A 309 19.93 6.27 12.45
C GLN A 309 18.42 6.13 12.70
N ILE A 310 17.99 5.10 13.44
CA ILE A 310 16.59 4.99 13.85
C ILE A 310 16.20 6.08 14.84
N ARG A 311 17.08 6.48 15.76
CA ARG A 311 16.81 7.59 16.69
C ARG A 311 16.63 8.91 15.95
N ALA A 312 17.50 9.20 14.99
CA ALA A 312 17.37 10.37 14.12
C ALA A 312 16.03 10.31 13.38
N THR A 313 15.71 9.17 12.79
CA THR A 313 14.47 8.95 12.02
C THR A 313 13.22 9.17 12.85
N VAL A 314 13.09 8.52 14.03
CA VAL A 314 11.94 8.72 14.93
C VAL A 314 11.81 10.19 15.35
N SER A 315 12.94 10.86 15.60
CA SER A 315 12.94 12.28 15.98
C SER A 315 12.51 13.22 14.84
N GLU A 316 12.76 12.83 13.60
CA GLU A 316 12.39 13.58 12.39
C GLU A 316 10.95 13.40 11.96
N VAL A 317 10.42 12.18 12.13
CA VAL A 317 9.14 11.79 11.57
C VAL A 317 7.98 11.98 12.56
N ILE A 318 8.26 12.00 13.87
CA ILE A 318 7.23 12.10 14.91
C ILE A 318 7.53 13.28 15.84
N THR A 319 6.50 14.08 16.15
CA THR A 319 6.58 15.16 17.14
C THR A 319 6.27 14.67 18.55
N LEU A 320 6.55 15.49 19.57
CA LEU A 320 6.20 15.15 20.95
C LEU A 320 4.69 14.95 21.12
N ASP A 321 3.88 15.80 20.49
CA ASP A 321 2.43 15.76 20.57
C ASP A 321 1.86 14.51 19.90
N ASP A 322 2.47 14.06 18.80
CA ASP A 322 2.06 12.83 18.12
C ASP A 322 2.28 11.60 19.00
N VAL A 323 3.41 11.54 19.71
CA VAL A 323 3.70 10.43 20.66
C VAL A 323 2.67 10.42 21.79
N LEU A 324 2.37 11.58 22.36
CA LEU A 324 1.40 11.69 23.45
C LEU A 324 0.01 11.24 22.98
N ARG A 325 -0.47 11.80 21.85
CA ARG A 325 -1.76 11.44 21.28
C ARG A 325 -1.86 9.95 20.95
N TYR A 326 -0.81 9.39 20.34
CA TYR A 326 -0.79 7.97 20.00
C TYR A 326 -0.98 7.07 21.22
N PHE A 327 -0.26 7.32 22.32
CA PHE A 327 -0.41 6.50 23.53
C PHE A 327 -1.71 6.78 24.31
N GLU A 328 -2.29 7.98 24.18
CA GLU A 328 -3.63 8.29 24.73
C GLU A 328 -4.74 7.53 23.99
N GLU A 329 -4.66 7.46 22.66
CA GLU A 329 -5.64 6.75 21.82
C GLU A 329 -5.45 5.22 21.89
N ASN A 330 -4.24 4.74 22.20
CA ASN A 330 -3.87 3.32 22.22
C ASN A 330 -3.40 2.88 23.61
N ALA A 331 -4.29 2.96 24.60
CA ALA A 331 -3.98 2.63 25.99
C ALA A 331 -3.42 1.20 26.19
N ASP A 332 -3.90 0.23 25.41
CA ASP A 332 -3.41 -1.16 25.48
C ASP A 332 -1.95 -1.27 25.03
N VAL A 333 -1.56 -0.55 23.98
CA VAL A 333 -0.16 -0.47 23.53
C VAL A 333 0.69 0.20 24.60
N ALA A 334 0.21 1.33 25.13
CA ALA A 334 0.88 2.08 26.19
C ALA A 334 1.17 1.21 27.42
N GLU A 335 0.20 0.39 27.84
CA GLU A 335 0.38 -0.53 28.96
C GLU A 335 1.50 -1.54 28.69
N ILE A 336 1.51 -2.16 27.50
CA ILE A 336 2.48 -3.22 27.16
C ILE A 336 3.90 -2.66 27.09
N VAL A 337 4.11 -1.54 26.39
CA VAL A 337 5.45 -0.95 26.18
C VAL A 337 6.02 -0.28 27.44
N SER A 338 5.18 0.03 28.42
CA SER A 338 5.61 0.59 29.71
C SER A 338 6.21 -0.45 30.65
N LYS A 339 5.96 -1.74 30.39
CA LYS A 339 6.38 -2.87 31.22
C LYS A 339 7.44 -3.69 30.49
N LYS A 340 8.38 -4.27 31.25
CA LYS A 340 9.33 -5.24 30.67
C LYS A 340 8.57 -6.48 30.26
N GLN A 341 8.80 -6.96 29.04
CA GLN A 341 8.17 -8.16 28.51
C GLN A 341 9.19 -9.28 28.45
N LYS A 342 9.05 -10.26 29.35
CA LYS A 342 9.98 -11.39 29.45
C LYS A 342 10.00 -12.16 28.12
N GLY A 343 11.19 -12.38 27.58
CA GLY A 343 11.37 -13.07 26.29
C GLY A 343 11.20 -12.17 25.06
N ILE A 344 10.74 -10.91 25.22
CA ILE A 344 10.56 -9.96 24.11
C ILE A 344 11.53 -8.80 24.22
N THR A 345 11.53 -8.04 25.31
CA THR A 345 12.45 -6.90 25.48
C THR A 345 12.53 -6.44 26.93
N ASP A 346 13.71 -5.97 27.33
CA ASP A 346 13.96 -5.30 28.61
C ASP A 346 13.83 -3.78 28.52
N LYS A 347 13.66 -3.24 27.31
CA LYS A 347 13.47 -1.80 27.07
C LYS A 347 12.00 -1.46 27.31
N THR A 348 11.76 -0.27 27.85
CA THR A 348 10.42 0.20 28.21
C THR A 348 10.32 1.70 27.98
N ILE A 349 9.11 2.19 27.70
CA ILE A 349 8.82 3.63 27.59
C ILE A 349 8.14 4.07 28.89
N ASN A 350 8.80 4.96 29.65
CA ASN A 350 8.25 5.43 30.92
C ASN A 350 7.30 6.63 30.72
N LEU A 351 6.08 6.36 30.26
CA LEU A 351 5.04 7.35 29.97
C LEU A 351 4.58 8.17 31.20
N GLY A 352 4.95 7.77 32.42
CA GLY A 352 4.66 8.52 33.64
C GLY A 352 5.51 9.78 33.81
N ARG A 353 6.59 9.95 33.04
CA ARG A 353 7.47 11.12 33.11
C ARG A 353 6.90 12.30 32.32
N LYS A 354 6.13 13.15 32.99
CA LYS A 354 5.58 14.38 32.39
C LYS A 354 6.68 15.28 31.81
N GLY A 355 6.50 15.75 30.58
CA GLY A 355 7.42 16.66 29.90
C GLY A 355 8.72 16.01 29.41
N HIS A 356 8.85 14.69 29.51
CA HIS A 356 9.99 13.95 28.96
C HIS A 356 9.78 13.66 27.47
N ASP A 357 10.85 13.74 26.69
CA ASP A 357 10.84 13.34 25.29
C ASP A 357 10.93 11.82 25.18
N HIS A 358 9.82 11.17 24.83
CA HIS A 358 9.73 9.72 24.69
C HIS A 358 10.26 9.18 23.35
N ARG A 359 10.59 10.04 22.37
CA ARG A 359 11.05 9.59 21.03
C ARG A 359 12.34 8.77 21.09
N PRO A 360 13.36 9.12 21.91
CA PRO A 360 14.52 8.25 22.11
C PRO A 360 14.15 6.89 22.69
N ASP A 361 13.21 6.84 23.64
CA ASP A 361 12.78 5.57 24.25
C ASP A 361 12.06 4.68 23.23
N VAL A 362 11.22 5.26 22.37
CA VAL A 362 10.58 4.58 21.22
C VAL A 362 11.63 4.00 20.27
N ALA A 363 12.61 4.81 19.85
CA ALA A 363 13.65 4.36 18.93
C ALA A 363 14.49 3.22 19.51
N GLU A 364 14.85 3.30 20.79
CA GLU A 364 15.59 2.27 21.51
C GLU A 364 14.81 0.96 21.62
N LEU A 365 13.51 1.05 21.92
CA LEU A 365 12.63 -0.11 21.99
C LEU A 365 12.55 -0.83 20.65
N LEU A 366 12.27 -0.09 19.57
CA LEU A 366 12.12 -0.65 18.23
C LEU A 366 13.44 -1.25 17.70
N TYR A 367 14.57 -0.61 17.97
CA TYR A 367 15.89 -1.16 17.66
C TYR A 367 16.16 -2.48 18.39
N ASP A 368 15.84 -2.55 19.69
CA ASP A 368 16.01 -3.77 20.49
C ASP A 368 15.18 -4.93 19.93
N ILE A 369 13.91 -4.68 19.60
CA ILE A 369 13.04 -5.67 18.95
C ILE A 369 13.63 -6.13 17.61
N ARG A 370 14.02 -5.20 16.73
CA ARG A 370 14.65 -5.57 15.44
C ARG A 370 15.85 -6.47 15.65
N CYS A 371 16.71 -6.13 16.61
CA CYS A 371 17.89 -6.92 16.91
C CYS A 371 17.54 -8.32 17.40
N ARG A 372 16.51 -8.49 18.23
CA ARG A 372 16.06 -9.80 18.73
C ARG A 372 15.39 -10.68 17.67
N ILE A 373 14.82 -10.07 16.62
CA ILE A 373 14.28 -10.80 15.48
C ILE A 373 15.41 -11.28 14.55
N VAL A 374 16.42 -10.45 14.30
CA VAL A 374 17.42 -10.69 13.23
C VAL A 374 18.73 -11.30 13.75
N HIS A 375 19.20 -10.93 14.94
CA HIS A 375 20.52 -11.32 15.44
C HIS A 375 20.46 -12.54 16.36
N THR A 376 21.19 -13.58 15.99
CA THR A 376 21.36 -14.86 16.70
C THR A 376 22.48 -14.84 17.73
N LYS A 377 22.92 -13.67 18.22
CA LYS A 377 24.10 -13.61 19.10
C LYS A 377 23.84 -14.31 20.44
N ASN A 378 24.13 -15.60 20.46
CA ASN A 378 24.45 -16.40 21.62
C ASN A 378 25.83 -15.93 22.10
N ASP A 379 25.90 -14.74 22.71
CA ASP A 379 27.06 -14.42 23.53
C ASP A 379 27.04 -15.42 24.68
N VAL A 380 28.07 -16.27 24.73
CA VAL A 380 28.24 -17.36 25.70
C VAL A 380 28.17 -16.85 27.15
N ASP A 381 28.37 -15.55 27.36
CA ASP A 381 28.29 -14.87 28.66
C ASP A 381 26.98 -14.10 28.92
N ASN A 382 26.06 -14.01 27.96
CA ASN A 382 24.82 -13.22 28.08
C ASN A 382 23.57 -14.04 27.69
N ILE A 383 23.07 -14.83 28.64
CA ILE A 383 21.81 -15.61 28.58
C ILE A 383 20.55 -14.72 28.34
N ARG A 384 20.70 -13.38 28.26
CA ARG A 384 19.59 -12.42 28.28
C ARG A 384 19.01 -12.04 26.92
N SER A 385 19.62 -12.42 25.80
CA SER A 385 19.10 -12.09 24.47
C SER A 385 18.48 -13.32 23.81
N GLU A 386 17.38 -13.82 24.37
CA GLU A 386 16.56 -14.84 23.70
C GLU A 386 16.04 -14.27 22.37
N MET A 387 16.34 -14.98 21.27
CA MET A 387 15.81 -14.67 19.95
C MET A 387 14.29 -14.80 19.92
N LEU A 388 13.63 -13.87 19.23
CA LEU A 388 12.21 -13.98 18.92
C LEU A 388 12.01 -15.00 17.79
N LEU A 389 11.47 -16.17 18.14
CA LEU A 389 11.24 -17.27 17.19
C LEU A 389 9.81 -17.27 16.65
N PRO A 390 9.61 -17.66 15.37
CA PRO A 390 8.28 -17.91 14.83
C PRO A 390 7.51 -18.96 15.64
N PHE A 391 6.20 -18.77 15.74
CA PHE A 391 5.22 -19.57 16.48
C PHE A 391 5.49 -19.66 18.00
N SER A 392 6.27 -18.73 18.55
CA SER A 392 6.49 -18.63 19.99
C SER A 392 5.42 -17.78 20.67
N LYS A 393 5.19 -18.00 21.98
CA LYS A 393 4.31 -17.12 22.77
C LYS A 393 4.76 -15.65 22.73
N ALA A 394 6.08 -15.43 22.69
CA ALA A 394 6.67 -14.10 22.57
C ALA A 394 6.33 -13.41 21.24
N GLU A 395 6.15 -14.17 20.15
CA GLU A 395 5.66 -13.63 18.87
C GLU A 395 4.19 -13.21 18.96
N GLU A 396 3.34 -13.98 19.63
CA GLU A 396 1.91 -13.64 19.78
C GLU A 396 1.71 -12.30 20.51
N GLU A 397 2.61 -11.99 21.45
CA GLU A 397 2.62 -10.74 22.23
C GLU A 397 3.36 -9.58 21.53
N LEU A 398 3.87 -9.79 20.30
CA LEU A 398 4.62 -8.77 19.55
C LEU A 398 3.73 -7.67 18.95
N TRP A 399 2.41 -7.87 18.94
CA TRP A 399 1.46 -7.00 18.24
C TRP A 399 1.59 -5.52 18.61
N ALA A 400 1.84 -5.18 19.88
CA ALA A 400 1.97 -3.79 20.33
C ALA A 400 3.21 -3.10 19.74
N TYR A 401 4.29 -3.86 19.52
CA TYR A 401 5.50 -3.38 18.87
C TYR A 401 5.35 -3.26 17.36
N VAL A 402 4.58 -4.18 16.75
CA VAL A 402 4.19 -4.07 15.33
C VAL A 402 3.37 -2.80 15.10
N ASP A 403 2.40 -2.52 15.99
CA ASP A 403 1.56 -1.33 15.92
C ASP A 403 2.38 -0.04 16.06
N LEU A 404 3.26 0.01 17.06
CA LEU A 404 4.17 1.15 17.26
C LEU A 404 5.13 1.34 16.06
N MET A 405 5.65 0.26 15.49
CA MET A 405 6.50 0.33 14.30
C MET A 405 5.71 0.77 13.06
N GLN A 406 4.44 0.34 12.93
CA GLN A 406 3.54 0.81 11.88
C GLN A 406 3.31 2.32 11.99
N PHE A 407 3.06 2.84 13.19
CA PHE A 407 2.93 4.27 13.44
C PHE A 407 4.19 5.05 13.00
N VAL A 408 5.38 4.56 13.32
CA VAL A 408 6.64 5.17 12.86
C VAL A 408 6.77 5.10 11.34
N ALA A 409 6.43 3.97 10.71
CA ALA A 409 6.48 3.79 9.26
C ALA A 409 5.50 4.71 8.51
N GLN A 410 4.28 4.88 9.02
CA GLN A 410 3.29 5.81 8.48
C GLN A 410 3.81 7.24 8.51
N ASN A 411 4.34 7.68 9.65
CA ASN A 411 4.91 9.01 9.79
C ASN A 411 6.16 9.21 8.93
N ALA A 412 6.97 8.17 8.72
CA ALA A 412 8.11 8.23 7.81
C ALA A 412 7.68 8.45 6.35
N LEU A 413 6.62 7.78 5.90
CA LEU A 413 6.03 8.00 4.57
C LEU A 413 5.47 9.42 4.44
N ILE A 414 4.69 9.88 5.43
CA ILE A 414 4.08 11.22 5.43
C ILE A 414 5.17 12.30 5.40
N ARG A 415 6.17 12.18 6.27
CA ARG A 415 7.25 13.17 6.40
C ARG A 415 8.12 13.27 5.15
N SER A 416 8.28 12.16 4.43
CA SER A 416 9.09 12.08 3.21
C SER A 416 8.29 12.27 1.92
N SER A 417 6.97 12.51 2.01
CA SER A 417 6.10 12.67 0.85
C SER A 417 6.43 13.91 0.01
N SER A 418 6.14 13.84 -1.28
CA SER A 418 6.19 14.98 -2.21
C SER A 418 4.78 15.42 -2.58
N VAL A 419 4.65 16.69 -3.00
CA VAL A 419 3.39 17.18 -3.56
C VAL A 419 3.02 16.34 -4.77
N MET A 420 1.74 15.95 -4.89
CA MET A 420 1.25 15.18 -6.02
C MET A 420 1.63 15.84 -7.35
N ARG A 421 2.29 15.08 -8.22
CA ARG A 421 2.65 15.56 -9.56
C ARG A 421 1.43 15.64 -10.48
N SER A 422 1.54 16.44 -11.54
CA SER A 422 0.56 16.49 -12.62
C SER A 422 0.67 15.28 -13.56
N PHE A 423 -0.45 14.86 -14.13
CA PHE A 423 -0.58 13.73 -15.06
C PHE A 423 -1.35 14.12 -16.33
#